data_AF-A0A353WI21-F1
#
_entry.id   AF-A0A353WI21-F1
#
_cell.length_a   1.000
_cell.length_b   1.000
_cell.length_c   1.000
_cell.angle_alpha   90.00
_cell.angle_beta   90.00
_cell.angle_gamma   90.00
#
_symmetry.space_group_name_H-M   'P 1'
#
loop_
_entity.id
_entity.type
_entity.pdbx_description
1 polymer ?
#
loop_
_entity_poly.entity_id
_entity_poly.type
_entity_poly.pdbx_seq_one_letter_code
_entity_poly.pdbx_strand_id
1 'polypeptide(L)'
;MKKANIKEYLFYIAILVLVWVYLITFNEFDFDLWARLAVGKIFFETGWILKNDIFSYTITKPIWVDHEWGSGVVFYFLANHFGDVGLLLMN
;
A
#
# COMPACT_ATOMS: atom_id res chain seq x y z
N MET A 1 11.68 6.41 35.69
CA MET A 1 11.63 6.48 34.22
C MET A 1 12.34 7.76 33.78
N LYS A 2 13.43 7.68 33.00
CA LYS A 2 14.08 8.88 32.43
C LYS A 2 13.13 9.52 31.42
N LYS A 3 12.86 10.83 31.55
CA LYS A 3 12.15 11.58 30.50
C LYS A 3 13.08 11.73 29.30
N ALA A 4 12.64 11.27 28.13
CA ALA A 4 13.38 11.46 26.90
C ALA A 4 13.54 12.95 26.58
N ASN A 5 14.70 13.32 26.06
CA ASN A 5 15.09 14.69 25.76
C ASN A 5 14.45 15.14 24.43
N ILE A 6 14.03 16.40 24.31
CA ILE A 6 13.51 16.94 23.03
C ILE A 6 14.49 16.73 21.87
N LYS A 7 15.80 16.80 22.14
CA LYS A 7 16.85 16.53 21.15
C LYS A 7 16.85 15.09 20.66
N GLU A 8 16.49 14.13 21.52
CA GLU A 8 16.36 12.72 21.14
C GLU A 8 15.18 12.52 20.19
N TYR A 9 14.01 13.11 20.48
CA TYR A 9 12.87 13.07 19.56
C TYR A 9 13.18 13.71 18.20
N LEU A 10 13.80 14.89 18.20
CA LEU A 10 14.20 15.57 16.96
C LEU A 10 15.17 14.73 16.15
N PHE A 11 16.11 14.05 16.81
CA PHE A 11 17.03 13.13 16.16
C PHE A 11 16.31 11.96 15.49
N TYR A 12 15.39 11.29 16.19
CA TYR A 12 14.62 10.19 15.60
C TYR A 12 13.69 10.65 14.47
N ILE A 13 13.06 11.81 14.60
CA ILE A 13 12.24 12.40 13.52
C ILE A 13 13.11 12.71 12.30
N ALA A 14 14.30 13.30 12.49
CA ALA A 14 15.20 13.60 11.39
C ALA A 14 15.65 12.31 10.66
N ILE A 15 15.96 11.24 11.40
CA ILE A 15 16.26 9.93 10.81
C ILE A 15 15.07 9.41 10.00
N LEU A 16 13.86 9.46 10.58
CA LEU A 16 12.66 8.95 9.92
C LEU A 16 12.37 9.71 8.61
N VAL A 17 12.53 11.05 8.62
CA VAL A 17 12.41 11.88 7.43
C VAL A 17 13.48 11.54 6.39
N LEU A 18 14.74 11.37 6.79
CA LEU A 18 15.82 11.01 5.86
C LEU A 18 15.60 9.64 5.22
N VAL A 19 15.18 8.64 6.01
CA VAL A 19 14.82 7.32 5.50
C VAL A 19 13.67 7.44 4.52
N TRP A 20 12.63 8.20 4.86
CA TRP A 20 11.47 8.37 4.00
C TRP A 20 11.83 9.07 2.67
N VAL A 21 12.64 10.13 2.72
CA VAL A 21 13.15 10.81 1.52
C VAL A 21 13.97 9.86 0.64
N TYR A 22 14.79 8.99 1.25
CA TYR A 22 15.55 7.99 0.50
C TYR A 22 14.64 6.98 -0.20
N LEU A 23 13.62 6.45 0.50
CA LEU A 23 12.69 5.47 -0.06
C LEU A 23 11.93 6.01 -1.28
N ILE A 24 11.39 7.23 -1.21
CA ILE A 24 10.66 7.82 -2.35
C ILE A 24 11.53 8.12 -3.58
N THR A 25 12.86 8.07 -3.48
CA THR A 25 13.75 8.18 -4.65
C THR A 25 13.86 6.87 -5.44
N PHE A 26 13.44 5.73 -4.86
CA PHE A 26 13.32 4.47 -5.57
C PHE A 26 12.00 4.46 -6.33
N ASN A 27 12.08 4.72 -7.62
CA ASN A 27 10.94 4.73 -8.53
C ASN A 27 10.80 3.38 -9.24
N GLU A 28 10.94 2.28 -8.51
CA GLU A 28 10.56 0.96 -9.02
C GLU A 28 9.09 0.75 -8.66
N PHE A 29 8.23 0.74 -9.68
CA PHE A 29 6.83 0.39 -9.50
C PHE A 29 6.70 -1.13 -9.49
N ASP A 30 6.06 -1.65 -8.44
CA ASP A 30 5.62 -3.04 -8.41
C ASP A 30 4.70 -3.30 -9.61
N PHE A 31 5.04 -4.29 -10.44
CA PHE A 31 4.23 -4.67 -11.60
C PHE A 31 2.80 -5.07 -11.20
N ASP A 32 2.61 -5.54 -9.96
CA ASP A 32 1.32 -5.95 -9.42
C ASP A 32 0.49 -4.78 -8.87
N LEU A 33 1.01 -3.54 -8.90
CA LEU A 33 0.31 -2.34 -8.39
C LEU A 33 -1.10 -2.21 -8.99
N TRP A 34 -1.23 -2.39 -10.31
CA TRP A 34 -2.52 -2.28 -10.99
C TRP A 34 -3.51 -3.35 -10.56
N ALA A 35 -3.04 -4.59 -10.35
CA ALA A 35 -3.86 -5.67 -9.84
C ALA A 35 -4.31 -5.38 -8.41
N ARG A 36 -3.42 -4.87 -7.54
CA ARG A 36 -3.77 -4.44 -6.18
C ARG A 36 -4.80 -3.32 -6.16
N LEU A 37 -4.65 -2.32 -7.03
CA LEU A 37 -5.64 -1.24 -7.18
C LEU A 37 -7.01 -1.77 -7.62
N ALA A 38 -7.04 -2.73 -8.54
CA ALA A 38 -8.27 -3.35 -9.00
C ALA A 38 -8.95 -4.19 -7.89
N VAL A 39 -8.19 -4.96 -7.11
CA VAL A 39 -8.69 -5.68 -5.93
C VAL A 39 -9.27 -4.70 -4.91
N GLY A 40 -8.56 -3.61 -4.60
CA GLY A 40 -9.03 -2.56 -3.71
C GLY A 40 -10.33 -1.91 -4.19
N LYS A 41 -10.41 -1.58 -5.49
CA LYS A 41 -11.63 -1.04 -6.10
C LYS A 41 -12.83 -1.98 -5.91
N ILE A 42 -12.66 -3.27 -6.21
CA ILE A 42 -13.73 -4.27 -6.04
C ILE A 42 -14.20 -4.33 -4.59
N PHE A 43 -13.29 -4.23 -3.62
CA PHE A 43 -13.67 -4.18 -2.21
C PHE A 43 -14.57 -2.97 -1.90
N PHE A 44 -14.24 -1.77 -2.39
CA PHE A 44 -15.08 -0.58 -2.20
C PHE A 44 -16.41 -0.65 -2.96
N GLU A 45 -16.46 -1.29 -4.12
CA GLU A 45 -17.69 -1.44 -4.92
C GLU A 45 -18.64 -2.50 -4.34
N THR A 46 -18.10 -3.59 -3.78
CA THR A 46 -18.89 -4.75 -3.36
C THR A 46 -19.06 -4.87 -1.86
N GLY A 47 -18.16 -4.29 -1.06
CA GLY A 47 -18.05 -4.50 0.38
C GLY A 47 -17.48 -5.87 0.77
N TRP A 48 -16.98 -6.67 -0.19
CA TRP A 48 -16.51 -8.02 0.04
C TRP A 48 -15.06 -8.22 -0.42
N ILE A 49 -14.34 -9.10 0.28
CA ILE A 49 -13.03 -9.57 -0.15
C ILE A 49 -13.21 -10.52 -1.33
N LEU A 50 -12.41 -10.33 -2.37
CA LEU A 50 -12.40 -11.17 -3.55
C LEU A 50 -11.98 -12.61 -3.18
N LYS A 51 -12.81 -13.60 -3.53
CA LYS A 51 -12.62 -15.02 -3.20
C LYS A 51 -12.20 -15.89 -4.40
N ASN A 52 -12.10 -15.29 -5.57
CA ASN A 52 -11.68 -15.94 -6.80
C ASN A 52 -10.75 -15.01 -7.54
N ASP A 53 -9.67 -15.54 -8.10
CA ASP A 53 -8.78 -14.74 -8.94
C ASP A 53 -9.40 -14.59 -10.33
N ILE A 54 -9.98 -13.40 -10.58
CA ILE A 54 -10.61 -13.02 -11.84
C ILE A 54 -9.64 -12.35 -12.82
N PHE A 55 -8.40 -12.08 -12.40
CA PHE A 55 -7.39 -11.40 -13.21
C PHE A 55 -6.44 -12.38 -13.91
N SER A 56 -6.34 -13.60 -13.40
CA SER A 56 -5.59 -14.69 -14.03
C SER A 56 -6.22 -15.16 -15.35
N TYR A 57 -5.37 -15.35 -16.36
CA TYR A 57 -5.75 -15.91 -17.67
C TYR A 57 -5.70 -17.44 -17.72
N THR A 58 -5.37 -18.10 -16.62
CA THR A 58 -5.22 -19.56 -16.50
C THR A 58 -6.17 -20.12 -15.43
N ILE A 59 -6.26 -21.45 -15.34
CA ILE A 59 -7.11 -22.12 -14.34
C ILE A 59 -6.57 -21.83 -12.94
N THR A 60 -7.41 -21.24 -12.09
CA THR A 60 -7.09 -20.92 -10.69
C THR A 60 -7.82 -21.85 -9.72
N LYS A 61 -7.50 -21.73 -8.43
CA LYS A 61 -8.14 -22.50 -7.37
C LYS A 61 -9.62 -22.09 -7.22
N PRO A 62 -10.52 -23.01 -6.81
CA PRO A 62 -11.93 -22.67 -6.55
C PRO A 62 -12.13 -21.62 -5.45
N ILE A 63 -11.15 -21.46 -4.57
CA ILE A 63 -11.08 -20.39 -3.58
C ILE A 63 -9.67 -19.83 -3.63
N TRP A 64 -9.58 -18.52 -3.86
CA TRP A 64 -8.35 -17.75 -3.79
C TRP A 64 -8.65 -16.44 -3.07
N VAL A 65 -7.97 -16.21 -1.97
CA VAL A 65 -7.99 -14.93 -1.27
C VAL A 65 -6.57 -14.42 -1.33
N ASP A 66 -6.37 -13.28 -1.97
CA ASP A 66 -5.08 -12.62 -1.97
C ASP A 66 -4.65 -12.37 -0.53
N HIS A 67 -3.48 -12.86 -0.13
CA HIS A 67 -2.91 -12.57 1.18
C HIS A 67 -2.60 -11.09 1.41
N GLU A 68 -2.45 -10.31 0.35
CA GLU A 68 -2.15 -8.88 0.37
C GLU A 68 -3.37 -8.01 0.08
N TRP A 69 -4.58 -8.56 0.04
CA TRP A 69 -5.80 -7.81 -0.31
C TRP A 69 -5.96 -6.49 0.46
N GLY A 70 -5.54 -6.46 1.74
CA GLY A 70 -5.60 -5.29 2.60
C GLY A 70 -4.72 -4.13 2.11
N SER A 71 -3.55 -4.41 1.52
CA SER A 71 -2.71 -3.38 0.90
C SER A 71 -3.41 -2.80 -0.33
N GLY A 72 -4.08 -3.63 -1.13
CA GLY A 72 -4.91 -3.19 -2.25
C GLY A 72 -6.01 -2.21 -1.83
N VAL A 73 -6.68 -2.46 -0.70
CA VAL A 73 -7.68 -1.53 -0.14
C VAL A 73 -7.06 -0.19 0.23
N VAL A 74 -5.91 -0.20 0.91
CA VAL A 74 -5.21 1.04 1.31
C VAL A 74 -4.71 1.80 0.07
N PHE A 75 -4.09 1.10 -0.88
CA PHE A 75 -3.57 1.71 -2.12
C PHE A 75 -4.70 2.32 -2.95
N TYR A 76 -5.81 1.60 -3.11
CA TYR A 76 -6.95 2.15 -3.83
C TYR A 76 -7.56 3.34 -3.11
N PHE A 77 -7.70 3.29 -1.78
CA PHE A 77 -8.17 4.43 -1.00
C PHE A 77 -7.29 5.66 -1.22
N LEU A 78 -5.97 5.50 -1.15
CA LEU A 78 -5.03 6.60 -1.34
C LEU A 78 -5.04 7.13 -2.77
N ALA A 79 -5.04 6.24 -3.77
CA ALA A 79 -5.16 6.63 -5.18
C ALA A 79 -6.47 7.36 -5.46
N ASN A 80 -7.59 6.91 -4.90
CA ASN A 80 -8.90 7.50 -5.15
C ASN A 80 -9.08 8.88 -4.48
N HIS A 81 -8.40 9.16 -3.38
CA HIS A 81 -8.53 10.44 -2.66
C HIS A 81 -7.38 11.43 -2.95
N PHE A 82 -6.18 10.94 -3.25
CA PHE A 82 -4.96 11.74 -3.38
C PHE A 82 -4.23 11.53 -4.72
N GLY A 83 -4.74 10.67 -5.60
CA GLY A 83 -4.12 10.37 -6.89
C GLY A 83 -2.72 9.74 -6.75
N ASP A 84 -1.86 10.04 -7.71
CA ASP A 84 -0.48 9.52 -7.75
C ASP A 84 0.35 9.91 -6.52
N VAL A 85 0.06 11.07 -5.91
CA VAL A 85 0.71 11.50 -4.66
C VAL A 85 0.41 10.52 -3.53
N GLY A 86 -0.81 10.01 -3.46
CA GLY A 86 -1.18 9.00 -2.46
C GLY A 86 -0.40 7.70 -2.61
N LEU A 87 -0.08 7.32 -3.85
CA LEU A 87 0.71 6.12 -4.16
C LEU A 87 2.20 6.34 -3.90
N LEU A 88 2.73 7.52 -4.20
CA LEU A 88 4.12 7.89 -3.90
C LEU A 88 4.45 7.83 -2.40
N LEU A 89 3.47 8.07 -1.51
CA LEU A 89 3.69 7.94 -0.06
C LEU A 89 3.95 6.49 0.39
N MET A 90 3.58 5.52 -0.43
CA MET A 90 3.62 4.08 -0.12
C MET A 90 4.70 3.32 -0.91
N ASN A 91 5.38 3.98 -1.84
CA ASN A 91 6.46 3.40 -2.64
C ASN A 91 7.81 3.44 -1.92
#